data_AF-A0A962ZIZ2-F1
#
_entry.id   AF-A0A962ZIZ2-F1
#
_cell.length_a   1.000
_cell.length_b   1.000
_cell.length_c   1.000
_cell.angle_alpha   90.00
_cell.angle_beta   90.00
_cell.angle_gamma   90.00
#
_symmetry.space_group_name_H-M   'P 1'
#
loop_
_entity.id
_entity.type
_entity.pdbx_description
1 polymer ?
#
loop_
_entity_poly.entity_id
_entity_poly.type
_entity_poly.pdbx_seq_one_letter_code
_entity_poly.pdbx_strand_id
1 'polypeptide(L)'
;SDFAEAAFLCGTVGTMLLIASRRDTAEVTRIHGFLLTTTVWLTSSLVGALPLIMWGMSPTDAVFESISGLTTTGATVISGLDTMPRAILMWRAVLQGFGGVGFVVTGIALLPFLRTGGMQLFRTESSDKGEKELRSATRFALATLVVYLGLIVLCGLVYHLLGMSVFDAVTHAMTTLS
;
A
#
# COMPACT_ATOMS: atom_id res chain seq x y z
N SER A 1 -18.46 7.72 12.03
CA SER A 1 -17.90 9.07 12.03
C SER A 1 -16.41 9.02 11.75
N ASP A 2 -15.67 8.27 12.56
CA ASP A 2 -14.22 8.42 12.73
C ASP A 2 -13.43 8.16 11.43
N PHE A 3 -13.77 7.10 10.69
CA PHE A 3 -13.16 6.82 9.38
C PHE A 3 -13.42 7.90 8.32
N ALA A 4 -14.62 8.49 8.32
CA ALA A 4 -14.97 9.53 7.36
C ALA A 4 -14.25 10.85 7.70
N GLU A 5 -14.14 11.17 8.99
CA GLU A 5 -13.38 12.32 9.47
C GLU A 5 -11.87 12.17 9.17
N ALA A 6 -11.30 10.99 9.42
CA ALA A 6 -9.92 10.68 9.06
C ALA A 6 -9.69 10.84 7.55
N ALA A 7 -10.60 10.32 6.71
CA ALA A 7 -10.52 10.45 5.26
C ALA A 7 -10.58 11.92 4.81
N PHE A 8 -11.47 12.72 5.41
CA PHE A 8 -11.58 14.15 5.11
C PHE A 8 -10.31 14.93 5.50
N LEU A 9 -9.76 14.69 6.69
CA LEU A 9 -8.54 15.32 7.17
C LEU A 9 -7.34 14.98 6.25
N CYS A 10 -7.16 13.71 5.93
CA CYS A 10 -6.06 13.27 5.08
C CYS A 10 -6.20 13.79 3.65
N GLY A 11 -7.41 13.75 3.10
CA GLY A 11 -7.70 14.23 1.75
C GLY A 11 -7.45 15.73 1.60
N THR A 12 -7.84 16.54 2.59
CA THR A 12 -7.60 17.99 2.59
C THR A 12 -6.11 18.31 2.69
N VAL A 13 -5.39 17.73 3.65
CA VAL A 13 -3.94 17.93 3.80
C VAL A 13 -3.18 17.48 2.56
N GLY A 14 -3.49 16.30 2.02
CA GLY A 14 -2.87 15.78 0.80
C GLY A 14 -3.10 16.69 -0.40
N THR A 15 -4.32 17.20 -0.57
CA THR A 15 -4.66 18.13 -1.66
C THR A 15 -3.90 19.46 -1.52
N MET A 16 -3.80 20.02 -0.31
CA MET A 16 -3.03 21.24 -0.06
C MET A 16 -1.56 21.06 -0.39
N LEU A 17 -0.95 19.93 0.00
CA LEU A 17 0.44 19.62 -0.33
C LEU A 17 0.67 19.48 -1.83
N LEU A 18 -0.26 18.83 -2.54
CA LEU A 18 -0.21 18.69 -4.00
C LEU A 18 -0.27 20.04 -4.72
N ILE A 19 -1.08 20.99 -4.22
CA ILE A 19 -1.18 22.33 -4.79
C ILE A 19 0.09 23.14 -4.47
N ALA A 20 0.57 23.10 -3.23
CA ALA A 20 1.75 23.86 -2.79
C ALA A 20 3.06 23.37 -3.42
N SER A 21 3.11 22.08 -3.82
CA SER A 21 4.31 21.43 -4.34
C SER A 21 4.35 21.36 -5.87
N ARG A 22 3.46 22.06 -6.58
CA ARG A 22 3.52 22.20 -8.04
C ARG A 22 4.72 23.06 -8.43
N ARG A 23 5.85 22.42 -8.76
CA ARG A 23 7.03 23.05 -9.38
C ARG A 23 7.43 22.30 -10.64
N ASP A 24 8.13 23.00 -11.53
CA ASP A 24 8.67 22.45 -12.77
C ASP A 24 9.56 21.22 -12.50
N THR A 25 9.52 20.29 -13.45
CA THR A 25 10.11 18.94 -13.36
C THR A 25 11.60 19.00 -13.02
N ALA A 26 11.97 18.63 -11.79
CA ALA A 26 13.34 18.37 -11.42
C ALA A 26 13.80 17.00 -11.97
N GLU A 27 15.07 16.89 -12.35
CA GLU A 27 15.63 15.59 -12.75
C GLU A 27 15.51 14.58 -11.60
N VAL A 28 14.83 13.47 -11.87
CA VAL A 28 14.62 12.40 -10.90
C VAL A 28 15.87 11.52 -10.85
N THR A 29 16.67 11.69 -9.79
CA THR A 29 17.84 10.84 -9.52
C THR A 29 17.43 9.54 -8.83
N ARG A 30 18.33 8.54 -8.78
CA ARG A 30 18.09 7.28 -8.06
C ARG A 30 17.76 7.50 -6.58
N ILE A 31 18.40 8.47 -5.93
CA ILE A 31 18.16 8.82 -4.52
C ILE A 31 16.72 9.31 -4.34
N HIS A 32 16.17 10.08 -5.28
CA HIS A 32 14.77 10.50 -5.23
C HIS A 32 13.80 9.31 -5.24
N GLY A 33 14.10 8.23 -5.97
CA GLY A 33 13.29 7.01 -5.95
C GLY A 33 13.28 6.29 -4.59
N PHE A 34 14.44 6.20 -3.93
CA PHE A 34 14.54 5.65 -2.58
C PHE A 34 13.81 6.51 -1.55
N LEU A 35 14.04 7.83 -1.57
CA LEU A 35 13.37 8.76 -0.67
C LEU A 35 11.85 8.73 -0.87
N LEU A 36 11.39 8.76 -2.12
CA LEU A 36 9.96 8.67 -2.44
C LEU A 36 9.34 7.40 -1.86
N THR A 37 9.99 6.25 -2.06
CA THR A 37 9.51 4.97 -1.53
C THR A 37 9.38 5.05 -0.01
N THR A 38 10.46 5.38 0.70
CA THR A 38 10.45 5.46 2.17
C THR A 38 9.39 6.44 2.68
N THR A 39 9.27 7.62 2.06
CA THR A 39 8.27 8.63 2.46
C THR A 39 6.85 8.13 2.23
N VAL A 40 6.56 7.46 1.10
CA VAL A 40 5.24 6.89 0.82
C VAL A 40 4.85 5.85 1.87
N TRP A 41 5.73 4.92 2.21
CA TRP A 41 5.44 3.89 3.22
C TRP A 41 5.26 4.47 4.62
N LEU A 42 6.12 5.43 5.00
CA LEU A 42 6.04 6.09 6.30
C LEU A 42 4.75 6.90 6.43
N THR A 43 4.45 7.76 5.45
CA THR A 43 3.24 8.60 5.48
C THR A 43 1.97 7.78 5.39
N SER A 44 1.93 6.72 4.57
CA SER A 44 0.79 5.80 4.49
C SER A 44 0.55 5.09 5.81
N SER A 45 1.61 4.69 6.52
CA SER A 45 1.50 4.07 7.85
C SER A 45 0.93 5.04 8.89
N LEU A 46 1.37 6.30 8.88
CA LEU A 46 0.86 7.32 9.81
C LEU A 46 -0.60 7.68 9.51
N VAL A 47 -0.95 7.84 8.24
CA VAL A 47 -2.33 8.06 7.80
C VAL A 47 -3.21 6.86 8.15
N GLY A 48 -2.71 5.64 7.95
CA GLY A 48 -3.39 4.40 8.29
C GLY A 48 -3.74 4.26 9.78
N ALA A 49 -2.97 4.90 10.65
CA ALA A 49 -3.17 4.89 12.09
C ALA A 49 -4.28 5.84 12.55
N LEU A 50 -4.57 6.91 11.81
CA LEU A 50 -5.53 7.95 12.21
C LEU A 50 -6.91 7.43 12.61
N PRO A 51 -7.61 6.58 11.81
CA PRO A 51 -8.91 6.07 12.23
C PRO A 51 -8.84 5.20 13.51
N LEU A 52 -7.71 4.53 13.77
CA LEU A 52 -7.52 3.76 15.01
C LEU A 52 -7.31 4.68 16.22
N ILE A 53 -6.59 5.79 16.05
CA ILE A 53 -6.42 6.83 17.08
C ILE A 53 -7.78 7.47 17.40
N MET A 54 -8.55 7.83 16.37
CA MET A 54 -9.87 8.44 16.54
C MET A 54 -10.87 7.51 17.22
N TRP A 55 -10.73 6.20 17.00
CA TRP A 55 -11.49 5.17 17.70
C TRP A 55 -11.13 5.05 19.19
N GLY A 56 -10.02 5.65 19.63
CA GLY A 56 -9.59 5.69 21.04
C GLY A 56 -8.37 4.82 21.37
N MET A 57 -7.71 4.25 20.37
CA MET A 57 -6.45 3.51 20.57
C MET A 57 -5.30 4.48 20.91
N SER A 58 -4.35 4.03 21.74
CA SER A 58 -3.15 4.83 22.01
C SER A 58 -2.40 5.12 20.69
N PRO A 59 -1.79 6.31 20.52
CA PRO A 59 -1.08 6.63 19.27
C PRO A 59 0.02 5.61 18.93
N THR A 60 0.72 5.09 19.94
CA THR A 60 1.78 4.09 19.76
C THR A 60 1.21 2.77 19.23
N ASP A 61 0.12 2.28 19.82
CA ASP A 61 -0.53 1.04 19.41
C ASP A 61 -1.16 1.19 18.02
N ALA A 62 -1.79 2.33 17.73
CA ALA A 62 -2.40 2.61 16.44
C ALA A 62 -1.36 2.67 15.31
N VAL A 63 -0.21 3.30 15.56
CA VAL A 63 0.91 3.32 14.62
C VAL A 63 1.50 1.92 14.46
N PHE A 64 1.65 1.15 15.53
CA PHE A 64 2.12 -0.23 15.47
C PHE A 64 1.19 -1.11 14.61
N GLU A 65 -0.12 -1.07 14.87
CA GLU A 65 -1.13 -1.82 14.12
C GLU A 65 -1.14 -1.43 12.64
N SER A 66 -1.06 -0.11 12.36
CA SER A 66 -1.03 0.40 10.99
C SER A 66 0.22 -0.04 10.22
N ILE A 67 1.40 0.09 10.83
CA ILE A 67 2.66 -0.38 10.23
C ILE A 67 2.58 -1.88 10.01
N SER A 68 2.21 -2.66 11.03
CA SER A 68 2.14 -4.12 10.95
C SER A 68 1.18 -4.60 9.86
N GLY A 69 0.01 -3.96 9.74
CA GLY A 69 -0.94 -4.23 8.67
C GLY A 69 -0.37 -3.87 7.31
N LEU A 70 0.10 -2.64 7.14
CA LEU A 70 0.58 -2.14 5.85
C LEU A 70 1.84 -2.87 5.37
N THR A 71 2.73 -3.30 6.25
CA THR A 71 3.91 -4.09 5.86
C THR A 71 3.64 -5.60 5.79
N THR A 72 2.36 -6.00 5.87
CA THR A 72 1.89 -7.39 5.86
C THR A 72 2.52 -8.28 6.94
N THR A 73 3.07 -7.69 8.00
CA THR A 73 3.65 -8.41 9.15
C THR A 73 2.58 -9.18 9.91
N GLY A 74 1.38 -8.60 10.08
CA GLY A 74 0.25 -9.25 10.74
C GLY A 74 0.37 -9.43 12.26
N ALA A 75 1.38 -8.83 12.89
CA ALA A 75 1.47 -8.73 14.35
C ALA A 75 0.38 -7.80 14.90
N THR A 76 -0.12 -8.08 16.11
CA THR A 76 -1.24 -7.34 16.72
C THR A 76 -0.99 -7.09 18.21
N VAL A 77 -1.31 -5.89 18.67
CA VAL A 77 -1.42 -5.51 20.09
C VAL A 77 -2.88 -5.53 20.56
N ILE A 78 -3.85 -5.55 19.63
CA ILE A 78 -5.26 -5.72 19.96
C ILE A 78 -5.55 -7.15 20.44
N SER A 79 -6.24 -7.28 21.57
CA SER A 79 -6.80 -8.53 22.09
C SER A 79 -8.32 -8.60 21.86
N GLY A 80 -8.89 -9.81 21.84
CA GLY A 80 -10.35 -10.00 21.70
C GLY A 80 -10.91 -9.64 20.32
N LEU A 81 -10.19 -10.01 19.25
CA LEU A 81 -10.56 -9.70 17.86
C LEU A 81 -11.96 -10.23 17.49
N ASP A 82 -12.39 -11.35 18.06
CA ASP A 82 -13.69 -11.98 17.77
C ASP A 82 -14.90 -11.08 18.14
N THR A 83 -14.72 -10.18 19.10
CA THR A 83 -15.77 -9.26 19.58
C THR A 83 -15.58 -7.83 19.09
N MET A 84 -14.59 -7.59 18.23
CA MET A 84 -14.21 -6.25 17.78
C MET A 84 -15.25 -5.69 16.79
N PRO A 85 -15.47 -4.37 16.75
CA PRO A 85 -16.32 -3.77 15.74
C PRO A 85 -15.84 -4.12 14.32
N ARG A 86 -16.77 -4.53 13.46
CA ARG A 86 -16.50 -4.92 12.06
C ARG A 86 -15.73 -3.86 11.27
N ALA A 87 -15.91 -2.58 11.59
CA ALA A 87 -15.16 -1.49 10.95
C ALA A 87 -13.64 -1.59 11.21
N ILE A 88 -13.23 -1.95 12.43
CA ILE A 88 -11.82 -2.10 12.79
C ILE A 88 -11.22 -3.34 12.14
N LEU A 89 -11.96 -4.46 12.16
CA LEU A 89 -11.55 -5.71 11.49
C LEU A 89 -11.38 -5.51 9.99
N MET A 90 -12.33 -4.80 9.36
CA MET A 90 -12.25 -4.44 7.94
C MET A 90 -11.04 -3.54 7.67
N TRP A 91 -10.81 -2.52 8.49
CA TRP A 91 -9.67 -1.62 8.30
C TRP A 91 -8.33 -2.34 8.35
N ARG A 92 -8.16 -3.27 9.30
CA ARG A 92 -6.97 -4.11 9.39
C ARG A 92 -6.76 -4.95 8.13
N ALA A 93 -7.82 -5.61 7.65
CA ALA A 93 -7.78 -6.39 6.42
C ALA A 93 -7.44 -5.51 5.20
N VAL A 94 -7.98 -4.29 5.16
CA VAL A 94 -7.70 -3.29 4.14
C VAL A 94 -6.23 -2.86 4.15
N LEU A 95 -5.67 -2.56 5.32
CA LEU A 95 -4.25 -2.22 5.46
C LEU A 95 -3.34 -3.35 4.95
N GLN A 96 -3.63 -4.60 5.31
CA GLN A 96 -2.91 -5.77 4.79
C GLN A 96 -3.04 -5.91 3.26
N GLY A 97 -4.26 -5.81 2.74
CA GLY A 97 -4.52 -5.87 1.30
C GLY A 97 -3.76 -4.81 0.50
N PHE A 98 -3.74 -3.57 1.00
CA PHE A 98 -2.95 -2.49 0.39
C PHE A 98 -1.45 -2.73 0.51
N GLY A 99 -1.01 -3.26 1.64
CA GLY A 99 0.37 -3.65 1.88
C GLY A 99 0.91 -4.66 0.89
N GLY A 100 0.18 -5.77 0.70
CA GLY A 100 0.60 -6.87 -0.17
C GLY A 100 0.80 -6.42 -1.61
N VAL A 101 -0.19 -5.74 -2.19
CA VAL A 101 -0.04 -5.20 -3.55
C VAL A 101 0.99 -4.07 -3.62
N GLY A 102 1.06 -3.23 -2.58
CA GLY A 102 2.00 -2.11 -2.51
C GLY A 102 3.45 -2.55 -2.55
N PHE A 103 3.80 -3.61 -1.83
CA PHE A 103 5.16 -4.15 -1.80
C PHE A 103 5.57 -4.73 -3.15
N VAL A 104 4.69 -5.52 -3.78
CA VAL A 104 4.95 -6.10 -5.11
C VAL A 104 5.11 -5.03 -6.18
N VAL A 105 4.23 -4.03 -6.21
CA VAL A 105 4.30 -2.93 -7.19
C VAL A 105 5.55 -2.07 -6.98
N THR A 106 5.91 -1.79 -5.73
CA THR A 106 7.15 -1.07 -5.40
C THR A 106 8.38 -1.84 -5.90
N GLY A 107 8.42 -3.16 -5.69
CA GLY A 107 9.50 -4.01 -6.20
C GLY A 107 9.63 -3.95 -7.74
N ILE A 108 8.51 -4.01 -8.46
CA ILE A 108 8.50 -3.89 -9.94
C ILE A 108 8.98 -2.49 -10.38
N ALA A 109 8.55 -1.43 -9.70
CA ALA A 109 8.95 -0.06 -10.01
C ALA A 109 10.45 0.19 -9.80
N LEU A 110 11.06 -0.49 -8.81
CA LEU A 110 12.49 -0.37 -8.51
C LEU A 110 13.40 -1.24 -9.41
N LEU A 111 12.84 -2.25 -10.08
CA LEU A 111 13.59 -3.21 -10.91
C LEU A 111 14.48 -2.57 -12.00
N PRO A 112 14.05 -1.54 -12.75
CA PRO A 112 14.91 -0.89 -13.75
C PRO A 112 16.15 -0.22 -13.14
N PHE A 113 16.02 0.33 -11.94
CA PHE A 113 17.12 0.98 -11.23
C PHE A 113 18.14 -0.05 -10.69
N LEU A 114 17.68 -1.23 -10.27
CA LEU A 114 18.55 -2.33 -9.83
C LEU A 114 19.33 -2.96 -11.00
N ARG A 115 18.69 -3.12 -12.17
CA ARG A 115 19.33 -3.68 -13.38
C ARG A 115 20.41 -2.78 -13.98
N THR A 116 20.40 -1.49 -13.67
CA THR A 116 21.38 -0.52 -14.16
C THR A 116 22.63 -0.36 -13.27
N GLY A 117 22.83 -1.26 -12.29
CA GLY A 117 24.03 -1.30 -11.43
C GLY A 117 25.30 -1.87 -12.09
N GLY A 118 25.16 -2.74 -13.10
CA GLY A 118 26.30 -3.46 -13.70
C GLY A 118 26.84 -2.89 -15.04
N MET A 119 26.18 -1.88 -15.64
CA MET A 119 26.46 -1.47 -17.02
C MET A 119 26.62 0.05 -17.19
N GLN A 120 27.21 0.72 -16.20
CA GLN A 120 27.59 2.14 -16.28
C GLN A 120 28.72 2.44 -17.28
N LEU A 121 29.29 1.43 -17.96
CA LEU A 121 30.35 1.64 -18.95
C LEU A 121 29.86 1.99 -20.38
N PHE A 122 28.56 1.95 -20.67
CA PHE A 122 28.02 2.21 -22.01
C PHE A 122 26.82 3.16 -22.01
N ARG A 123 27.00 4.38 -21.50
CA ARG A 123 26.02 5.48 -21.71
C ARG A 123 26.59 6.51 -22.67
N THR A 124 26.22 6.36 -23.94
CA THR A 124 26.26 7.51 -24.87
C THR A 124 25.06 7.57 -25.82
N GLU A 125 24.10 6.62 -25.84
CA GLU A 125 23.08 6.61 -26.92
C GLU A 125 21.61 6.32 -26.57
N SER A 126 21.13 6.31 -25.32
CA SER A 126 19.75 5.83 -25.11
C SER A 126 18.88 6.61 -24.12
N SER A 127 18.33 7.72 -24.60
CA SER A 127 17.08 8.29 -24.05
C SER A 127 15.90 7.32 -24.29
N ASP A 128 15.86 6.65 -25.45
CA ASP A 128 14.77 5.76 -25.88
C ASP A 128 14.62 4.46 -25.07
N LYS A 129 15.71 3.97 -24.44
CA LYS A 129 15.65 2.74 -23.60
C LYS A 129 14.92 2.99 -22.28
N GLY A 130 15.08 4.18 -21.69
CA GLY A 130 14.49 4.52 -20.39
C GLY A 130 12.96 4.58 -20.42
N GLU A 131 12.38 5.21 -21.44
CA GLU A 131 10.92 5.28 -21.59
C GLU A 131 10.28 3.91 -21.85
N LYS A 132 10.96 3.04 -22.61
CA LYS A 132 10.49 1.68 -22.90
C LYS A 132 10.50 0.81 -21.65
N GLU A 133 11.53 0.93 -20.81
CA GLU A 133 11.63 0.23 -19.53
C GLU A 133 10.57 0.70 -18.53
N LEU A 134 10.33 2.02 -18.42
CA LEU A 134 9.31 2.57 -17.54
C LEU A 134 7.89 2.12 -17.96
N ARG A 135 7.56 2.20 -19.26
CA ARG A 135 6.27 1.71 -19.78
C ARG A 135 6.07 0.21 -19.52
N SER A 136 7.15 -0.56 -19.60
CA SER A 136 7.13 -1.99 -19.27
C SER A 136 6.79 -2.22 -17.79
N ALA A 137 7.46 -1.51 -16.87
CA ALA A 137 7.21 -1.61 -15.44
C ALA A 137 5.77 -1.24 -15.05
N THR A 138 5.22 -0.17 -15.62
CA THR A 138 3.81 0.21 -15.40
C THR A 138 2.84 -0.87 -15.87
N ARG A 139 3.09 -1.48 -17.04
CA ARG A 139 2.25 -2.58 -17.56
C ARG A 139 2.28 -3.79 -16.64
N PHE A 140 3.46 -4.16 -16.13
CA PHE A 140 3.59 -5.27 -15.18
C PHE A 140 2.89 -4.98 -13.86
N ALA A 141 3.05 -3.77 -13.31
CA ALA A 141 2.36 -3.36 -12.08
C ALA A 141 0.83 -3.45 -12.21
N LEU A 142 0.27 -2.97 -13.34
CA LEU A 142 -1.17 -3.05 -13.60
C LEU A 142 -1.64 -4.51 -13.76
N ALA A 143 -0.89 -5.33 -14.49
CA ALA A 143 -1.22 -6.75 -14.65
C ALA A 143 -1.22 -7.48 -13.31
N THR A 144 -0.21 -7.22 -12.46
CA THR A 144 -0.12 -7.78 -11.12
C THR A 144 -1.29 -7.34 -10.25
N LEU A 145 -1.68 -6.07 -10.29
CA LEU A 145 -2.85 -5.56 -9.55
C LEU A 145 -4.14 -6.30 -9.96
N VAL A 146 -4.36 -6.50 -11.26
CA VAL A 146 -5.55 -7.21 -11.75
C VAL A 146 -5.56 -8.66 -11.27
N VAL A 147 -4.42 -9.36 -11.35
CA VAL A 147 -4.31 -10.75 -10.88
C VAL A 147 -4.55 -10.81 -9.36
N TYR A 148 -3.93 -9.91 -8.60
CA TYR A 148 -4.07 -9.85 -7.15
C TYR A 148 -5.54 -9.65 -6.71
N LEU A 149 -6.23 -8.68 -7.31
CA LEU A 149 -7.65 -8.45 -7.03
C LEU A 149 -8.53 -9.64 -7.47
N GLY A 150 -8.24 -10.24 -8.63
CA GLY A 150 -8.93 -11.43 -9.10
C GLY A 150 -8.78 -12.62 -8.14
N LEU A 151 -7.58 -12.81 -7.59
CA LEU A 151 -7.32 -13.84 -6.58
C LEU A 151 -8.07 -13.54 -5.27
N ILE A 152 -8.14 -12.28 -4.81
CA ILE A 152 -8.91 -11.92 -3.60
C ILE A 152 -10.37 -12.27 -3.77
N VAL A 153 -10.97 -11.91 -4.92
CA VAL A 153 -12.36 -12.24 -5.20
C VAL A 153 -12.56 -13.76 -5.23
N LEU A 154 -11.68 -14.50 -5.92
CA LEU A 154 -11.78 -15.96 -6.01
C LEU A 154 -11.66 -16.62 -4.63
N CYS A 155 -10.69 -16.20 -3.82
CA CYS A 155 -10.46 -16.70 -2.47
C CYS A 155 -11.67 -16.40 -1.56
N GLY A 156 -12.20 -15.18 -1.62
CA GLY A 156 -13.40 -14.79 -0.88
C GLY A 156 -14.64 -15.60 -1.27
N LEU A 157 -14.82 -15.88 -2.56
CA LEU A 157 -15.91 -16.76 -3.02
C LEU A 157 -15.75 -18.18 -2.46
N VAL A 158 -14.53 -18.73 -2.49
CA VAL A 158 -14.26 -20.06 -1.90
C VAL A 158 -14.56 -20.07 -0.40
N TYR A 159 -14.09 -19.08 0.36
CA TYR A 159 -14.38 -18.99 1.79
C TYR A 159 -15.87 -18.87 2.10
N HIS A 160 -16.60 -18.08 1.31
CA HIS A 160 -18.04 -17.96 1.48
C HIS A 160 -18.77 -19.29 1.18
N LEU A 161 -18.39 -20.00 0.12
CA LEU A 161 -18.93 -21.31 -0.24
C LEU A 161 -18.63 -22.38 0.82
N LEU A 162 -17.52 -22.24 1.56
CA LEU A 162 -17.16 -23.11 2.68
C LEU A 162 -17.86 -22.74 4.00
N GLY A 163 -18.77 -21.74 3.99
CA GLY A 163 -19.66 -21.43 5.11
C GLY A 163 -19.27 -20.19 5.92
N MET A 164 -18.25 -19.43 5.53
CA MET A 164 -17.94 -18.14 6.18
C MET A 164 -19.00 -17.08 5.83
N SER A 165 -19.24 -16.16 6.77
CA SER A 165 -20.05 -14.98 6.47
C SER A 165 -19.38 -14.15 5.37
N VAL A 166 -20.15 -13.36 4.60
CA VAL A 166 -19.58 -12.52 3.52
C VAL A 166 -18.51 -11.57 4.08
N PHE A 167 -18.72 -11.06 5.29
CA PHE A 167 -17.77 -10.18 5.95
C PHE A 167 -16.44 -10.90 6.22
N ASP A 168 -16.50 -12.07 6.86
CA ASP A 168 -15.31 -12.84 7.21
C ASP A 168 -14.60 -13.35 5.94
N ALA A 169 -15.36 -13.83 4.96
CA ALA A 169 -14.80 -14.30 3.70
C ALA A 169 -13.97 -13.22 2.99
N VAL A 170 -14.45 -11.97 2.96
CA VAL A 170 -13.72 -10.85 2.35
C VAL A 170 -12.50 -10.47 3.18
N THR A 171 -12.63 -10.32 4.51
CA THR A 171 -11.50 -9.92 5.36
C THR A 171 -10.40 -10.98 5.33
N HIS A 172 -10.75 -12.27 5.47
CA HIS A 172 -9.80 -13.38 5.38
C HIS A 172 -9.15 -13.50 3.99
N ALA A 173 -9.89 -13.27 2.91
CA ALA A 173 -9.32 -13.32 1.56
C ALA A 173 -8.26 -12.23 1.32
N MET A 174 -8.51 -11.01 1.81
CA MET A 174 -7.53 -9.93 1.74
C MET A 174 -6.25 -10.27 2.50
N THR A 175 -6.37 -10.79 3.72
CA THR A 175 -5.19 -11.10 4.54
C THR A 175 -4.42 -12.33 4.05
N THR A 176 -5.10 -13.31 3.44
CA THR A 176 -4.49 -14.56 2.94
C THR A 176 -3.58 -14.33 1.73
N LEU A 177 -3.92 -13.39 0.85
CA LEU A 177 -3.17 -13.15 -0.38
C LEU A 177 -2.10 -12.08 -0.27
N SER A 178 -2.11 -11.31 0.82
CA SER A 178 -1.19 -10.21 1.07
C SER A 178 0.22 -10.67 1.41
#